data_AF-A0A1W1E304-F1
#
_entry.id   AF-A0A1W1E304-F1
#
_cell.length_a   1.000
_cell.length_b   1.000
_cell.length_c   1.000
_cell.angle_alpha   90.00
_cell.angle_beta   90.00
_cell.angle_gamma   90.00
#
_symmetry.space_group_name_H-M   'P 1'
#
loop_
_entity.id
_entity.type
_entity.pdbx_description
1 polymer ?
#
loop_
_entity_poly.entity_id
_entity_poly.type
_entity_poly.pdbx_seq_one_letter_code
_entity_poly.pdbx_strand_id
1 'polypeptide(L)'
;MIAVSKTKPIADLQQAINAGQRHFGENYLQEALDKIEVLQGQGLIWHFIGAIQSNKTQQIAQHFDWVQSVDRLKIAKRLNQY
;
A
#
# COMPACT_ATOMS: atom_id res chain seq x y z
N MET A 1 1.98 7.80 12.68
CA MET A 1 0.59 7.30 12.66
C MET A 1 0.26 6.84 11.25
N ILE A 2 -0.41 5.69 11.06
CA ILE A 2 -0.80 5.17 9.73
C ILE A 2 -2.29 5.48 9.52
N ALA A 3 -2.63 6.19 8.45
CA ALA A 3 -4.02 6.43 8.08
C ALA A 3 -4.53 5.26 7.24
N VAL A 4 -5.60 4.60 7.70
CA VAL A 4 -6.25 3.53 6.94
C VAL A 4 -7.24 4.16 5.96
N SER A 5 -6.91 4.12 4.67
CA SER A 5 -7.64 4.83 3.60
C SER A 5 -8.52 3.92 2.73
N LYS A 6 -8.70 2.65 3.12
CA LYS A 6 -9.59 1.71 2.41
C LYS A 6 -10.97 2.33 2.22
N THR A 7 -11.53 2.21 1.03
CA THR A 7 -12.85 2.72 0.63
C THR A 7 -13.04 4.24 0.74
N LYS A 8 -11.96 5.03 0.85
CA LYS A 8 -12.02 6.49 0.85
C LYS A 8 -11.68 7.06 -0.53
N PRO A 9 -12.41 8.09 -1.00
CA PRO A 9 -12.12 8.75 -2.27
C PRO A 9 -10.76 9.45 -2.21
N ILE A 10 -10.11 9.61 -3.36
CA ILE A 10 -8.80 10.28 -3.48
C ILE A 10 -8.83 11.70 -2.90
N ALA A 11 -9.98 12.39 -2.96
CA ALA A 11 -10.16 13.71 -2.35
C ALA A 11 -9.88 13.73 -0.83
N ASP A 12 -10.33 12.70 -0.09
CA ASP A 12 -10.08 12.58 1.34
C ASP A 12 -8.60 12.33 1.62
N LEU A 13 -7.94 11.54 0.76
CA LEU A 13 -6.50 11.30 0.85
C LEU A 13 -5.73 12.60 0.62
N GLN A 14 -6.11 13.40 -0.38
CA GLN A 14 -5.48 14.70 -0.63
C GLN A 14 -5.63 15.65 0.55
N GLN A 15 -6.78 15.69 1.23
CA GLN A 15 -6.93 16.47 2.45
C GLN A 15 -5.97 16.02 3.55
N ALA A 16 -5.86 14.70 3.76
CA ALA A 16 -4.91 14.15 4.74
C ALA A 16 -3.46 14.49 4.36
N ILE A 17 -3.10 14.40 3.08
CA ILE A 17 -1.78 14.77 2.56
C ILE A 17 -1.48 16.24 2.82
N ASN A 18 -2.43 17.13 2.54
CA ASN A 18 -2.31 18.56 2.81
C ASN A 18 -2.20 18.86 4.31
N ALA A 19 -2.82 18.04 5.16
CA ALA A 19 -2.65 18.08 6.62
C ALA A 19 -1.33 17.47 7.12
N GLY A 20 -0.44 17.02 6.22
CA GLY A 20 0.88 16.48 6.56
C GLY A 20 0.94 14.96 6.72
N GLN A 21 -0.17 14.23 6.50
CA GLN A 21 -0.14 12.77 6.52
C GLN A 21 0.67 12.24 5.33
N ARG A 22 1.56 11.28 5.59
CA ARG A 22 2.41 10.65 4.57
C ARG A 22 2.28 9.13 4.51
N HIS A 23 1.88 8.50 5.63
CA HIS A 23 1.77 7.05 5.72
C HIS A 23 0.33 6.59 5.49
N PHE A 24 0.10 5.78 4.47
CA PHE A 24 -1.22 5.25 4.11
C PHE A 24 -1.23 3.72 4.13
N GLY A 25 -2.28 3.15 4.71
CA GLY A 25 -2.48 1.71 4.82
C GLY A 25 -3.64 1.24 3.94
N GLU A 26 -3.40 0.23 3.10
CA GLU A 26 -4.39 -0.34 2.19
C GLU A 26 -4.51 -1.86 2.29
N ASN A 27 -5.74 -2.35 2.11
CA ASN A 27 -6.09 -3.78 2.23
C ASN A 27 -6.28 -4.47 0.88
N TYR A 28 -6.64 -3.72 -0.15
CA TYR A 28 -6.99 -4.24 -1.48
C TYR A 28 -5.97 -3.75 -2.49
N LEU A 29 -5.25 -4.67 -3.12
CA LEU A 29 -4.17 -4.34 -4.04
C LEU A 29 -4.65 -3.46 -5.20
N GLN A 30 -5.75 -3.82 -5.86
CA GLN A 30 -6.19 -3.10 -7.07
C GLN A 30 -6.55 -1.64 -6.74
N GLU A 31 -7.35 -1.43 -5.71
CA GLU A 31 -7.73 -0.09 -5.24
C GLU A 31 -6.50 0.73 -4.83
N ALA A 32 -5.52 0.09 -4.18
CA ALA A 32 -4.29 0.74 -3.78
C ALA A 32 -3.42 1.13 -4.98
N LEU A 33 -3.30 0.28 -6.00
CA LEU A 33 -2.53 0.59 -7.21
C LEU A 33 -3.09 1.83 -7.91
N ASP A 34 -4.42 1.91 -8.06
CA ASP A 34 -5.07 3.07 -8.68
C ASP A 34 -4.78 4.35 -7.87
N LYS A 35 -4.81 4.28 -6.53
CA LYS A 35 -4.48 5.42 -5.66
C LYS A 35 -2.99 5.78 -5.70
N ILE A 36 -2.11 4.78 -5.67
CA ILE A 36 -0.66 4.95 -5.76
C ILE A 36 -0.33 5.66 -7.05
N GLU A 37 -0.89 5.20 -8.19
CA GLU A 37 -0.69 5.78 -9.51
C GLU A 37 -1.13 7.25 -9.56
N VAL A 38 -2.35 7.56 -9.10
CA VAL A 38 -2.86 8.95 -9.08
C VAL A 38 -2.06 9.86 -8.14
N LEU A 39 -1.52 9.31 -7.04
CA LEU A 39 -0.78 10.06 -6.03
C LEU A 39 0.74 9.91 -6.16
N GLN A 40 1.24 9.39 -7.28
CA GLN A 40 2.68 9.29 -7.52
C GLN A 40 3.36 10.65 -7.46
N GLY A 41 4.60 10.66 -6.97
CA GLY A 41 5.40 11.88 -6.86
C GLY A 41 5.11 12.75 -5.63
N GLN A 42 4.11 12.40 -4.80
CA GLN A 42 3.77 13.17 -3.60
C GLN A 42 4.55 12.76 -2.33
N GLY A 43 5.56 11.88 -2.48
CA GLY A 43 6.42 11.44 -1.37
C GLY A 43 5.66 10.68 -0.27
N LEU A 44 4.66 9.89 -0.66
CA LEU A 44 3.85 9.09 0.26
C LEU A 44 4.51 7.74 0.52
N ILE A 45 4.22 7.18 1.70
CA ILE A 45 4.68 5.86 2.11
C ILE A 45 3.47 4.93 2.20
N TRP A 46 3.46 3.88 1.40
CA TRP A 46 2.36 2.94 1.27
C TRP A 46 2.62 1.64 2.04
N HIS A 47 1.65 1.27 2.87
CA HIS A 47 1.67 0.08 3.71
C HIS A 47 0.59 -0.89 3.24
N PHE A 48 0.98 -2.07 2.79
CA PHE A 48 0.04 -3.15 2.54
C PHE A 48 -0.25 -3.88 3.85
N ILE A 49 -1.51 -3.80 4.30
CA ILE A 49 -1.97 -4.39 5.58
C ILE A 49 -3.06 -5.46 5.37
N GLY A 50 -3.40 -5.77 4.12
CA GLY A 50 -4.38 -6.81 3.74
C GLY A 50 -3.77 -8.21 3.66
N ALA A 51 -4.61 -9.24 3.49
CA ALA A 51 -4.13 -10.61 3.30
C ALA A 51 -3.37 -10.74 1.96
N ILE A 52 -2.18 -11.35 1.98
CA ILE A 52 -1.32 -11.46 0.80
C ILE A 52 -1.65 -12.74 0.03
N GLN A 53 -2.01 -12.57 -1.24
CA GLN A 53 -2.15 -13.69 -2.18
C GLN A 53 -0.82 -13.92 -2.91
N SER A 54 -0.37 -15.16 -3.06
CA SER A 54 0.96 -15.48 -3.59
C SER A 54 1.21 -15.03 -5.02
N ASN A 55 0.16 -14.93 -5.85
CA ASN A 55 0.24 -14.42 -7.22
C ASN A 55 0.37 -12.89 -7.29
N LYS A 56 0.09 -12.18 -6.19
CA LYS A 56 0.11 -10.72 -6.10
C LYS A 56 1.37 -10.16 -5.46
N THR A 57 2.29 -11.03 -5.02
CA THR A 57 3.52 -10.63 -4.31
C THR A 57 4.42 -9.71 -5.14
N GLN A 58 4.50 -9.90 -6.45
CA GLN A 58 5.31 -9.05 -7.32
C GLN A 58 4.82 -7.61 -7.33
N GLN A 59 3.51 -7.40 -7.56
CA GLN A 59 2.91 -6.07 -7.55
C GLN A 59 3.01 -5.43 -6.17
N ILE A 60 2.84 -6.20 -5.09
CA ILE A 60 2.99 -5.67 -3.73
C ILE A 60 4.44 -5.18 -3.51
N ALA A 61 5.44 -5.97 -3.88
CA ALA A 61 6.85 -5.60 -3.71
C ALA A 61 7.26 -4.38 -4.55
N GLN A 62 6.70 -4.22 -5.74
CA GLN A 62 7.05 -3.12 -6.66
C GLN A 62 6.38 -1.79 -6.32
N HIS A 63 5.22 -1.81 -5.66
CA HIS A 63 4.40 -0.61 -5.47
C HIS A 63 4.26 -0.16 -4.01
N PHE A 64 4.59 -1.01 -3.02
CA PHE A 64 4.47 -0.68 -1.60
C PHE A 64 5.82 -0.62 -0.92
N ASP A 65 5.98 0.35 -0.02
CA ASP A 65 7.18 0.50 0.80
C ASP A 65 7.20 -0.51 1.96
N TRP A 66 6.02 -0.85 2.48
CA TRP A 66 5.88 -1.72 3.65
C TRP A 66 4.83 -2.80 3.43
N VAL A 67 5.11 -3.99 3.93
CA VAL A 67 4.16 -5.11 3.98
C VAL A 67 4.06 -5.61 5.41
N GLN A 68 2.89 -5.45 6.03
CA GLN A 68 2.71 -5.74 7.46
C GLN A 68 2.09 -7.11 7.73
N SER A 69 1.54 -7.76 6.71
CA SER A 69 0.74 -8.98 6.82
C SER A 69 1.48 -10.24 6.38
N VAL A 70 2.81 -10.26 6.48
CA VAL A 70 3.63 -11.43 6.13
C VAL A 70 3.49 -12.51 7.20
N ASP A 71 2.69 -13.55 6.92
CA ASP A 71 2.38 -14.64 7.85
C ASP A 71 3.18 -15.93 7.60
N ARG A 72 3.81 -16.07 6.44
CA ARG A 72 4.47 -17.30 5.99
C ARG A 72 5.80 -17.04 5.29
N LEU A 73 6.77 -17.91 5.54
CA LEU A 73 8.10 -17.85 4.91
C LEU A 73 8.04 -17.86 3.37
N LYS A 74 7.11 -18.60 2.77
CA LYS A 74 6.92 -18.63 1.32
C LYS A 74 6.60 -17.24 0.76
N ILE A 75 5.80 -16.44 1.46
CA ILE A 75 5.41 -15.09 1.04
C ILE A 75 6.59 -14.14 1.19
N ALA A 76 7.29 -14.18 2.33
CA ALA A 76 8.51 -13.41 2.55
C ALA A 76 9.56 -13.65 1.46
N LYS A 77 9.83 -14.93 1.14
CA LYS A 77 10.77 -15.32 0.07
C LYS A 77 10.37 -14.77 -1.29
N ARG A 78 9.07 -14.77 -1.60
CA ARG A 78 8.56 -14.23 -2.87
C ARG A 78 8.66 -12.71 -2.94
N LEU A 79 8.36 -12.02 -1.85
CA LEU A 79 8.52 -10.55 -1.79
C LEU A 79 9.99 -10.17 -1.99
N ASN A 80 10.92 -10.90 -1.37
CA ASN A 80 12.36 -10.67 -1.50
C ASN A 80 12.93 -11.00 -2.90
N GLN A 81 12.17 -11.65 -3.79
CA GLN A 81 12.62 -11.95 -5.15
C GLN A 81 12.43 -10.78 -6.11
N TYR A 82 11.69 -9.76 -5.70
CA TYR A 82 11.32 -8.58 -6.49
C TYR A 82 11.86 -7.33 -5.79
#